data_AF-A0A965LGR2-F1
#
_entry.id   AF-A0A965LGR2-F1
#
_cell.length_a   1.000
_cell.length_b   1.000
_cell.length_c   1.000
_cell.angle_alpha   90.00
_cell.angle_beta   90.00
_cell.angle_gamma   90.00
#
_symmetry.space_group_name_H-M   'P 1'
#
loop_
_entity.id
_entity.type
_entity.pdbx_description
1 polymer ?
#
loop_
_entity_poly.entity_id
_entity_poly.type
_entity_poly.pdbx_seq_one_letter_code
_entity_poly.pdbx_strand_id
1 'polypeptide(L)' 'MSDTTTANIGGRDITFDPFTDFVVQVGKGKSGSYKTRYVITGDLRQALFYYAGINIGFGYKKRLIAPKLGSKPLLQAWA' A
#
# COMPACT_ATOMS: atom_id res chain seq x y z
N MET A 1 -12.65 9.50 21.18
CA MET A 1 -12.62 8.17 20.55
C MET A 1 -12.01 8.36 19.18
N SER A 2 -10.89 7.72 18.88
CA SER A 2 -10.35 7.70 17.52
C SER A 2 -11.19 6.72 16.72
N ASP A 3 -11.95 7.23 15.75
CA ASP A 3 -12.78 6.41 14.87
C ASP A 3 -11.87 5.48 14.07
N THR A 4 -11.93 4.19 14.39
CA THR A 4 -11.17 3.16 13.68
C THR A 4 -12.06 2.52 12.64
N THR A 5 -11.53 2.37 11.43
CA THR A 5 -12.21 1.73 10.31
C THR A 5 -11.59 0.37 10.07
N THR A 6 -12.42 -0.65 9.86
CA THR A 6 -11.97 -1.99 9.45
C THR A 6 -12.25 -2.20 7.97
N ALA A 7 -11.29 -2.79 7.26
CA ALA A 7 -11.44 -3.12 5.84
C ALA A 7 -10.74 -4.44 5.52
N ASN A 8 -11.30 -5.20 4.58
CA ASN A 8 -10.65 -6.39 4.02
C ASN A 8 -9.83 -6.02 2.78
N ILE A 9 -8.55 -6.35 2.77
CA ILE A 9 -7.63 -6.12 1.65
C ILE A 9 -6.86 -7.38 1.37
N GLY A 10 -6.93 -7.88 0.13
CA GLY A 10 -6.16 -9.07 -0.28
C GLY A 10 -6.45 -10.30 0.58
N GLY A 11 -7.68 -10.41 1.10
CA GLY A 11 -8.09 -11.51 2.00
C GLY A 11 -7.68 -11.33 3.46
N ARG A 12 -7.15 -10.17 3.84
CA ARG A 12 -6.76 -9.85 5.22
C ARG A 12 -7.57 -8.67 5.76
N ASP A 13 -8.12 -8.83 6.95
CA ASP A 13 -8.72 -7.71 7.67
C ASP A 13 -7.65 -6.82 8.29
N ILE A 14 -7.82 -5.52 8.10
CA ILE A 14 -7.01 -4.49 8.72
C ILE A 14 -7.92 -3.49 9.43
N THR A 15 -7.47 -3.03 10.59
CA THR A 15 -8.10 -1.92 11.32
C THR A 15 -7.13 -0.75 11.32
N PHE A 16 -7.59 0.42 10.92
CA PHE A 16 -6.78 1.62 10.80
C PHE A 16 -7.52 2.85 11.31
N ASP A 17 -6.77 3.92 11.59
CA ASP A 17 -7.29 5.20 12.04
C ASP A 17 -6.99 6.31 11.02
N PRO A 18 -7.57 7.52 11.18
CA PRO A 18 -7.35 8.63 10.26
C PRO A 18 -5.90 9.12 10.18
N PHE A 19 -5.02 8.66 11.07
CA PHE A 19 -3.60 9.00 11.11
C PHE A 19 -2.71 7.88 10.54
N THR A 20 -3.32 6.85 9.97
CA THR A 20 -2.58 5.73 9.39
C THR A 20 -2.08 6.10 8.01
N ASP A 21 -0.76 6.08 7.83
CA ASP A 21 -0.13 6.32 6.54
C ASP A 21 -0.14 5.06 5.67
N PHE A 22 -0.77 5.18 4.51
CA PHE A 22 -0.72 4.22 3.42
C PHE A 22 0.29 4.68 2.38
N VAL A 23 1.33 3.88 2.19
CA VAL A 23 2.47 4.24 1.33
C VAL A 23 2.49 3.33 0.11
N VAL A 24 2.33 3.93 -1.06
CA VAL A 24 2.45 3.24 -2.35
C VAL A 24 3.90 3.33 -2.82
N GLN A 25 4.51 2.19 -3.07
CA GLN A 25 5.91 2.10 -3.47
C GLN A 25 6.10 1.29 -4.76
N VAL A 26 7.13 1.65 -5.52
CA VAL A 26 7.49 0.99 -6.78
C VAL A 26 8.98 0.65 -6.77
N GLY A 27 9.37 -0.50 -7.32
CA GLY A 27 10.77 -0.91 -7.51
C GLY A 27 10.99 -1.57 -8.87
N LYS A 28 12.25 -1.78 -9.24
CA LYS A 28 12.65 -2.41 -10.52
C LYS A 28 13.50 -3.66 -10.28
N GLY A 29 13.17 -4.78 -10.92
CA GLY A 29 13.94 -6.04 -10.85
C GLY A 29 13.84 -6.72 -9.49
N LYS A 30 13.96 -8.06 -9.46
CA LYS A 30 13.65 -8.90 -8.29
C LYS A 30 14.23 -8.34 -6.99
N SER A 31 15.51 -7.97 -7.04
CA SER A 31 16.30 -7.47 -5.91
C SER A 31 16.31 -5.94 -5.75
N GLY A 32 15.68 -5.18 -6.65
CA GLY A 32 15.72 -3.72 -6.57
C GLY A 32 14.92 -3.19 -5.38
N SER A 33 15.39 -2.10 -4.80
CA SER A 33 14.73 -1.44 -3.69
C SER A 33 13.40 -0.79 -4.12
N TYR A 34 12.45 -0.73 -3.19
CA TYR A 34 11.21 0.01 -3.37
C TYR A 34 11.46 1.49 -3.07
N LYS A 35 10.87 2.37 -3.88
CA LYS A 35 10.84 3.81 -3.68
C LYS A 35 9.40 4.28 -3.52
N THR A 36 9.17 5.18 -2.58
CA THR A 36 7.85 5.78 -2.36
C THR A 36 7.43 6.61 -3.57
N ARG A 37 6.19 6.40 -4.01
CA ARG A 37 5.52 7.22 -5.04
C ARG A 37 4.43 8.08 -4.45
N TYR A 38 3.65 7.52 -3.52
CA TYR A 38 2.58 8.23 -2.84
C TYR A 38 2.56 7.89 -1.36
N VAL A 39 2.17 8.87 -0.55
CA VAL A 39 1.83 8.73 0.86
C VAL A 39 0.44 9.32 1.03
N ILE A 40 -0.50 8.52 1.53
CA ILE A 40 -1.88 8.90 1.76
C ILE A 40 -2.20 8.60 3.22
N THR A 41 -2.65 9.60 3.98
CA THR A 41 -2.94 9.47 5.41
C THR A 41 -4.44 9.31 5.62
N GLY A 42 -4.85 8.26 6.34
CA GLY A 42 -6.24 8.04 6.77
C GLY A 42 -7.21 7.58 5.68
N ASP A 43 -6.91 7.77 4.40
CA ASP A 43 -7.77 7.36 3.29
C ASP A 43 -7.24 6.11 2.57
N LEU A 44 -7.77 4.96 2.97
CA LEU A 44 -7.45 3.70 2.34
C LEU A 44 -7.94 3.61 0.88
N ARG A 45 -9.12 4.17 0.57
CA ARG A 45 -9.71 4.05 -0.77
C ARG A 45 -8.87 4.80 -1.79
N GLN A 46 -8.42 6.01 -1.43
CA GLN A 46 -7.52 6.79 -2.26
C GLN A 46 -6.17 6.08 -2.43
N ALA A 47 -5.62 5.47 -1.37
CA ALA A 47 -4.38 4.69 -1.49
C ALA A 47 -4.52 3.49 -2.45
N LEU A 48 -5.65 2.77 -2.39
CA LEU A 48 -5.96 1.67 -3.30
C LEU A 48 -6.13 2.16 -4.75
N PHE A 49 -6.76 3.31 -4.95
CA PHE A 49 -6.89 3.93 -6.27
C PHE A 49 -5.52 4.22 -6.89
N TYR A 50 -4.61 4.88 -6.16
CA TYR A 50 -3.25 5.12 -6.65
C TYR A 50 -2.46 3.83 -6.87
N TYR A 51 -2.58 2.85 -5.97
CA TYR A 51 -1.94 1.55 -6.15
C TYR A 51 -2.43 0.85 -7.43
N ALA A 52 -3.73 0.85 -7.68
CA ALA A 52 -4.34 0.25 -8.85
C ALA A 52 -3.93 0.98 -10.14
N GLY A 53 -3.95 2.31 -10.13
CA GLY A 53 -3.64 3.17 -11.27
C GLY A 53 -2.20 3.10 -11.75
N ILE A 54 -1.24 2.70 -10.90
CA ILE A 54 0.13 2.43 -11.34
C ILE A 54 0.17 1.13 -12.15
N ASN A 55 0.22 1.24 -13.47
CA ASN A 55 0.53 0.11 -14.32
C ASN A 55 2.02 -0.28 -14.15
N ILE A 56 2.29 -1.57 -13.95
CA ILE A 56 3.66 -2.11 -13.84
C ILE A 56 3.92 -3.07 -15.01
N GLY A 57 5.08 -2.95 -15.62
CA GLY A 57 5.55 -3.75 -16.77
C GLY A 57 7.07 -3.82 -16.76
N PHE A 58 7.69 -4.55 -17.69
CA PHE A 58 9.16 -4.58 -17.90
C PHE A 58 9.98 -4.87 -16.62
N GLY A 59 9.53 -5.83 -15.80
CA GLY A 59 10.20 -6.24 -14.57
C GLY A 59 10.09 -5.25 -13.42
N TYR A 60 9.10 -4.34 -13.44
CA TYR A 60 8.77 -3.50 -12.29
C TYR A 60 7.86 -4.22 -11.30
N LYS A 61 7.90 -3.75 -10.05
CA LYS A 61 7.08 -4.21 -8.93
C LYS A 61 6.44 -3.04 -8.23
N LYS A 62 5.27 -3.25 -7.64
CA LYS A 62 4.61 -2.29 -6.76
C LYS A 62 4.14 -2.95 -5.47
N ARG A 63 4.07 -2.17 -4.40
CA ARG A 63 3.47 -2.59 -3.13
C ARG A 63 2.73 -1.45 -2.47
N LEU A 64 1.71 -1.78 -1.71
CA LEU A 64 1.05 -0.92 -0.75
C LEU A 64 1.45 -1.39 0.64
N ILE A 65 1.96 -0.48 1.47
CA ILE A 65 2.31 -0.76 2.87
C ILE A 65 1.61 0.23 3.78
N ALA A 66 1.42 -0.15 5.03
CA ALA A 66 1.01 0.76 6.10
C ALA A 66 1.92 0.51 7.31
N PRO A 67 3.00 1.29 7.50
CA PRO A 67 4.04 0.98 8.50
C PRO A 67 3.50 0.78 9.91
N LYS A 68 2.47 1.53 10.29
CA LYS A 68 1.78 1.44 11.59
C LYS A 68 1.04 0.12 11.80
N LEU A 69 0.63 -0.56 10.71
CA LEU A 69 -0.12 -1.82 10.75
C LEU A 69 0.80 -3.06 10.68
N GLY A 70 2.12 -2.84 10.56
CA GLY A 70 3.14 -3.88 10.57
C GLY A 70 4.06 -3.85 9.35
N SER A 71 4.96 -4.83 9.31
CA SER A 71 6.05 -4.91 8.32
C SER A 71 5.65 -5.56 6.98
N LYS A 72 4.52 -6.28 6.94
CA LYS A 72 4.05 -6.96 5.73
C LYS A 72 3.30 -5.98 4.81
N PRO A 73 3.53 -6.04 3.49
CA PRO A 73 2.72 -5.28 2.56
C PRO A 73 1.25 -5.69 2.63
N LEU A 74 0.37 -4.71 2.46
CA LEU A 74 -1.07 -4.93 2.34
C LEU A 74 -1.42 -5.52 0.98
N LEU A 75 -0.76 -5.02 -0.07
CA LEU A 75 -0.85 -5.55 -1.44
C LEU A 75 0.54 -5.51 -2.08
N GLN A 76 0.81 -6.46 -2.97
CA GLN A 76 2.04 -6.51 -3.75
C GLN A 76 1.75 -7.11 -5.12
N ALA A 77 2.40 -6.56 -6.15
CA ALA A 77 2.33 -7.07 -7.50
C ALA A 77 3.70 -6.97 -8.20
N TRP A 78 3.94 -7.88 -9.12
CA TRP A 78 5.15 -8.02 -9.91
C TRP A 78 4.78 -8.22 -11.39
N ALA A 79 5.52 -7.58 -12.30
CA ALA A 79 5.35 -7.73 -13.75
C ALA A 79 6.43 -8.62 -14.40
#